data_AF-A0A6F8ZLA9-F1
#
_entry.id   AF-A0A6F8ZLA9-F1
#
_cell.length_a   1.000
_cell.length_b   1.000
_cell.length_c   1.000
_cell.angle_alpha   90.00
_cell.angle_beta   90.00
_cell.angle_gamma   90.00
#
_symmetry.space_group_name_H-M   'P 1'
#
loop_
_entity.id
_entity.type
_entity.pdbx_description
1 polymer ?
#
loop_
_entity_poly.entity_id
_entity_poly.type
_entity_poly.pdbx_seq_one_letter_code
_entity_poly.pdbx_strand_id
1 'polypeptide(L)'
;MVVVKPKPDATPARGIRPINPQPAYADMEPDSLPLICRMNITSDKPLVDSIFGKVQTGSILSYQHPPPPPDSVVIHEDAPPFPKVPLDGYHLQPTDCSYEIVTDQEKLHLSSLSVTLSQSHLIEEATRCRSETAEWHSLRKES
;
A
#
# COMPACT_ATOMS: atom_id res chain seq x y z
N MET A 1 -26.69 -40.82 -10.42
CA MET A 1 -25.35 -40.38 -10.90
C MET A 1 -25.55 -39.59 -12.18
N VAL A 2 -25.44 -38.26 -12.11
CA VAL A 2 -25.46 -37.42 -13.31
C VAL A 2 -24.11 -36.72 -13.38
N VAL A 3 -23.29 -37.16 -14.32
CA VAL A 3 -22.00 -36.54 -14.63
C VAL A 3 -22.30 -35.33 -15.50
N VAL A 4 -22.28 -34.14 -14.90
CA VAL A 4 -22.34 -32.88 -15.64
C VAL A 4 -20.93 -32.56 -16.11
N LYS A 5 -20.69 -32.63 -17.42
CA LYS A 5 -19.44 -32.16 -18.02
C LYS A 5 -19.33 -30.63 -17.87
N PRO A 6 -18.14 -30.08 -17.56
CA PRO A 6 -17.96 -28.64 -17.52
C PRO A 6 -17.95 -28.05 -18.93
N LYS A 7 -18.58 -26.88 -19.05
CA LYS A 7 -18.73 -26.06 -20.26
C LYS A 7 -17.39 -25.37 -20.62
N PRO A 8 -16.94 -25.37 -21.90
CA PRO A 8 -15.71 -24.71 -22.30
C PRO A 8 -16.03 -23.28 -22.75
N ASP A 9 -15.79 -22.30 -21.87
CA ASP A 9 -15.42 -20.91 -22.19
C ASP A 9 -15.62 -20.02 -20.95
N ALA A 10 -14.80 -20.28 -19.92
CA ALA A 10 -14.54 -19.27 -18.90
C ALA A 10 -13.24 -18.57 -19.31
N THR A 11 -13.37 -17.38 -19.89
CA THR A 11 -12.26 -16.42 -20.01
C THR A 11 -11.54 -16.37 -18.65
N PRO A 12 -10.24 -16.68 -18.56
CA PRO A 12 -9.56 -16.61 -17.27
C PRO A 12 -9.62 -15.17 -16.81
N ALA A 13 -10.33 -14.95 -15.70
CA ALA A 13 -10.37 -13.69 -14.97
C ALA A 13 -8.94 -13.15 -14.92
N ARG A 14 -8.75 -11.88 -15.34
CA ARG A 14 -7.48 -11.17 -15.44
C ARG A 14 -6.56 -11.59 -14.30
N GLY A 15 -5.71 -12.58 -14.59
CA GLY A 15 -5.02 -13.35 -13.55
C GLY A 15 -4.17 -12.42 -12.72
N ILE A 16 -4.17 -12.64 -11.40
CA ILE A 16 -3.23 -11.99 -10.50
C ILE A 16 -1.84 -12.40 -10.99
N ARG A 17 -1.19 -11.52 -11.76
CA ARG A 17 0.19 -11.72 -12.20
C ARG A 17 1.09 -11.20 -11.08
N PRO A 18 2.10 -11.97 -10.65
CA PRO A 18 3.06 -11.47 -9.68
C PRO A 18 3.75 -10.23 -10.23
N ILE A 19 4.03 -9.29 -9.35
CA ILE A 19 4.69 -8.03 -9.69
C ILE A 19 6.13 -8.36 -10.16
N ASN A 20 6.52 -7.85 -11.33
CA ASN A 20 7.90 -7.90 -11.78
C ASN A 20 8.54 -6.53 -11.53
N PRO A 21 9.35 -6.37 -10.47
CA PRO A 21 9.97 -5.08 -10.15
C PRO A 21 11.20 -4.79 -11.02
N GLN A 22 11.78 -5.78 -11.71
CA GLN A 22 13.04 -5.62 -12.45
C GLN A 22 13.02 -4.47 -13.47
N PRO A 23 11.95 -4.26 -14.27
CA PRO A 23 11.91 -3.16 -15.23
C PRO A 23 11.94 -1.78 -14.58
N ALA A 24 11.41 -1.65 -13.37
CA ALA A 24 11.32 -0.36 -12.67
C ALA A 24 12.65 0.06 -12.00
N TYR A 25 13.57 -0.88 -11.82
CA TYR A 25 14.85 -0.67 -11.14
C TYR A 25 16.04 -1.09 -12.02
N ALA A 26 15.87 -1.10 -13.33
CA ALA A 26 16.89 -1.56 -14.28
C ALA A 26 18.17 -0.71 -14.26
N ASP A 27 18.06 0.57 -13.90
CA ASP A 27 19.16 1.53 -13.89
C ASP A 27 19.94 1.58 -12.56
N MET A 28 19.57 0.75 -11.58
CA MET A 28 20.24 0.70 -10.27
C MET A 28 21.33 -0.36 -10.23
N GLU A 29 22.42 -0.01 -9.55
CA GLU A 29 23.48 -0.97 -9.23
C GLU A 29 22.96 -2.15 -8.41
N PRO A 30 23.47 -3.38 -8.63
CA PRO A 30 22.95 -4.59 -8.00
C PRO A 30 22.86 -4.51 -6.47
N ASP A 31 23.83 -3.86 -5.84
CA ASP A 31 23.95 -3.67 -4.38
C ASP A 31 23.06 -2.59 -3.81
N SER A 32 22.51 -1.73 -4.67
CA SER A 32 21.52 -0.72 -4.29
C SER A 32 20.09 -1.11 -4.63
N LEU A 33 19.88 -2.31 -5.21
CA LEU A 33 18.55 -2.77 -5.55
C LEU A 33 17.68 -2.95 -4.31
N PRO A 34 16.41 -2.49 -4.34
CA PRO A 34 15.49 -2.73 -3.25
C PRO A 34 15.29 -4.22 -3.05
N LEU A 35 15.02 -4.61 -1.80
CA LEU A 35 14.88 -6.01 -1.42
C LEU A 35 13.92 -6.78 -2.32
N ILE A 36 12.83 -6.14 -2.78
CA ILE A 36 11.85 -6.73 -3.70
C ILE A 36 12.46 -7.31 -5.00
N CYS A 37 13.55 -6.73 -5.50
CA CYS A 37 14.28 -7.24 -6.67
C CYS A 37 15.11 -8.50 -6.35
N ARG A 38 15.48 -8.70 -5.08
CA ARG A 38 16.30 -9.82 -4.59
C ARG A 38 15.48 -10.94 -3.95
N MET A 39 14.21 -10.70 -3.61
CA MET A 39 13.31 -11.64 -2.94
C MET A 39 12.84 -12.83 -3.80
N ASN A 40 13.44 -13.02 -4.98
CA ASN A 40 13.11 -14.12 -5.90
C ASN A 40 11.59 -14.18 -6.19
N ILE A 41 10.97 -13.01 -6.36
CA ILE A 41 9.55 -12.86 -6.71
C ILE A 41 9.46 -12.96 -8.23
N THR A 42 9.03 -14.12 -8.74
CA THR A 42 9.10 -14.41 -10.18
C THR A 42 7.82 -15.08 -10.70
N SER A 43 7.50 -14.88 -11.99
CA SER A 43 6.24 -15.36 -12.58
C SER A 43 6.16 -16.89 -12.75
N ASP A 44 7.30 -17.58 -12.68
CA ASP A 44 7.44 -19.03 -12.73
C ASP A 44 7.10 -19.71 -11.39
N LYS A 45 7.10 -18.96 -10.28
CA LYS A 45 6.72 -19.52 -8.97
C LYS A 45 5.22 -19.73 -8.87
N PRO A 46 4.77 -20.92 -8.42
CA PRO A 46 3.35 -21.19 -8.25
C PRO A 46 2.74 -20.29 -7.17
N LEU A 47 1.44 -20.05 -7.31
CA LEU A 47 0.63 -19.34 -6.32
C LEU A 47 -0.07 -20.36 -5.41
N VAL A 48 0.02 -20.15 -4.10
CA VAL A 48 -0.65 -20.93 -3.05
C VAL A 48 -1.72 -20.09 -2.37
N ASP A 49 -2.72 -20.76 -1.81
CA ASP A 49 -3.77 -20.09 -1.04
C ASP A 49 -3.21 -19.59 0.30
N SER A 50 -3.61 -18.38 0.66
CA SER A 50 -3.37 -17.72 1.94
C SER A 50 -4.66 -17.01 2.37
N ILE A 51 -4.75 -16.56 3.62
CA ILE A 51 -5.90 -15.76 4.11
C ILE A 51 -6.14 -14.49 3.28
N PHE A 52 -5.10 -13.98 2.61
CA PHE A 52 -5.17 -12.80 1.74
C PHE A 52 -5.41 -13.13 0.27
N GLY A 53 -5.70 -14.40 -0.05
CA GLY A 53 -5.85 -14.89 -1.43
C GLY A 53 -4.60 -15.58 -1.97
N LYS A 54 -4.47 -15.63 -3.29
CA LYS A 54 -3.36 -16.32 -3.98
C LYS A 54 -2.05 -15.55 -3.81
N VAL A 55 -1.06 -16.15 -3.14
CA VAL A 55 0.27 -15.57 -2.91
C VAL A 55 1.36 -16.49 -3.43
N GLN A 56 2.55 -15.97 -3.74
CA GLN A 56 3.64 -16.82 -4.23
C GLN A 56 4.14 -17.81 -3.18
N THR A 57 4.39 -19.05 -3.61
CA THR A 57 5.03 -20.07 -2.78
C THR A 57 6.39 -19.59 -2.29
N GLY A 58 6.62 -19.72 -0.97
CA GLY A 58 7.86 -19.29 -0.33
C GLY A 58 7.84 -17.85 0.16
N SER A 59 6.77 -17.09 -0.12
CA SER A 59 6.53 -15.81 0.54
C SER A 59 6.24 -16.02 2.03
N ILE A 60 6.58 -15.02 2.85
CA ILE A 60 6.23 -14.99 4.28
C ILE A 60 4.73 -15.26 4.49
N LEU A 61 3.88 -14.70 3.62
CA LEU A 61 2.43 -14.88 3.68
C LEU A 61 2.01 -16.35 3.48
N SER A 62 2.74 -17.10 2.64
CA SER A 62 2.45 -18.52 2.42
C SER A 62 2.74 -19.39 3.65
N TYR A 63 3.68 -18.98 4.51
CA TYR A 63 4.04 -19.73 5.72
C TYR A 63 3.29 -19.26 6.96
N GLN A 64 3.17 -17.95 7.15
CA GLN A 64 2.59 -17.35 8.36
C GLN A 64 1.07 -17.26 8.31
N HIS A 65 0.49 -17.20 7.11
CA HIS A 65 -0.94 -16.97 6.93
C HIS A 65 -1.57 -18.02 5.99
N PRO A 66 -1.50 -19.32 6.34
CA PRO A 66 -2.22 -20.35 5.60
C PRO A 66 -3.74 -20.12 5.68
N PRO A 67 -4.52 -20.65 4.74
CA PRO A 67 -5.97 -20.55 4.79
C PRO A 67 -6.48 -21.13 6.12
N PRO A 68 -7.45 -20.47 6.77
CA PRO A 68 -8.06 -21.01 7.97
C PRO A 68 -8.71 -22.38 7.65
N PRO A 69 -8.64 -23.35 8.56
CA PRO A 69 -9.36 -24.61 8.42
C PRO A 69 -10.85 -24.37 8.12
N PRO A 70 -11.51 -25.24 7.33
CA PRO A 70 -12.92 -25.08 6.98
C PRO A 70 -13.83 -25.01 8.21
N ASP A 71 -13.44 -25.66 9.31
CA ASP A 71 -14.22 -25.69 10.56
C ASP A 71 -14.07 -24.41 11.41
N SER A 72 -13.13 -23.52 11.07
CA SER A 72 -12.86 -22.27 11.81
C SER A 72 -13.50 -21.03 11.19
N VAL A 73 -14.12 -21.15 10.02
CA VAL A 73 -14.77 -20.02 9.32
C VAL A 73 -16.26 -20.33 9.16
N VAL A 74 -17.08 -19.62 9.92
CA VAL A 74 -18.53 -19.63 9.73
C VAL A 74 -18.85 -18.59 8.65
N ILE A 75 -19.19 -19.07 7.45
CA ILE A 75 -19.70 -18.21 6.38
C ILE A 75 -21.19 -18.01 6.62
N HIS A 76 -21.58 -16.77 6.91
CA HIS A 76 -22.98 -16.40 7.04
C HIS A 76 -23.52 -16.06 5.65
N GLU A 77 -24.26 -17.01 5.05
CA GLU A 77 -24.91 -16.82 3.73
C GLU A 77 -25.94 -15.67 3.75
N ASP A 78 -26.56 -15.41 4.92
CA ASP A 78 -27.53 -14.34 5.14
C ASP A 78 -26.90 -13.04 5.67
N ALA A 79 -25.58 -12.85 5.49
CA ALA A 79 -24.91 -11.63 5.94
C ALA A 79 -25.49 -10.40 5.22
N PRO A 80 -25.85 -9.32 5.95
CA PRO A 80 -26.26 -8.08 5.32
C PRO A 80 -25.10 -7.50 4.47
N PRO A 81 -25.40 -6.79 3.36
CA PRO A 81 -24.38 -6.17 2.54
C PRO A 81 -23.57 -5.16 3.36
N PHE A 82 -22.28 -5.00 3.02
CA PHE A 82 -21.43 -4.02 3.67
C PHE A 82 -22.07 -2.63 3.60
N PRO A 83 -22.11 -1.89 4.72
CA PRO A 83 -22.64 -0.54 4.70
C PRO A 83 -21.76 0.34 3.80
N LYS A 84 -22.39 1.32 3.13
CA LYS A 84 -21.65 2.31 2.35
C LYS A 84 -20.85 3.18 3.32
N VAL A 85 -19.55 3.32 3.08
CA VAL A 85 -18.66 4.20 3.85
C VAL A 85 -18.30 5.44 3.02
N PRO A 86 -18.23 6.65 3.62
CA PRO A 86 -18.61 6.97 5.01
C PRO A 86 -20.09 6.72 5.25
N LEU A 87 -20.45 6.30 6.47
CA LEU A 87 -21.86 6.10 6.82
C LEU A 87 -22.61 7.44 6.66
N ASP A 88 -23.84 7.40 6.15
CA ASP A 88 -24.65 8.61 6.04
C ASP A 88 -24.82 9.25 7.43
N GLY A 89 -24.37 10.50 7.58
CA GLY A 89 -24.35 11.22 8.86
C GLY A 89 -23.07 11.01 9.69
N TYR A 90 -22.11 10.20 9.24
CA TYR A 90 -20.76 10.17 9.81
C TYR A 90 -19.97 11.37 9.32
N HIS A 91 -20.14 12.48 10.02
CA HIS A 91 -19.18 13.56 9.99
C HIS A 91 -18.17 13.27 11.11
N LEU A 92 -16.88 13.20 10.78
CA LEU A 92 -15.87 13.43 11.82
C LEU A 92 -16.22 14.80 12.38
N GLN A 93 -16.71 14.86 13.63
CA GLN A 93 -16.83 16.15 14.29
C GLN A 93 -15.49 16.84 14.06
N PRO A 94 -15.47 18.11 13.62
CA PRO A 94 -14.23 18.86 13.59
C PRO A 94 -13.57 18.54 14.90
N THR A 95 -12.38 17.93 14.86
CA THR A 95 -11.75 17.59 16.11
C THR A 95 -11.52 18.94 16.75
N ASP A 96 -12.37 19.28 17.71
CA ASP A 96 -12.03 20.13 18.81
C ASP A 96 -10.98 19.32 19.55
N CYS A 97 -9.82 19.15 18.92
CA CYS A 97 -8.60 18.98 19.65
C CYS A 97 -8.51 20.29 20.42
N SER A 98 -9.14 20.31 21.59
CA SER A 98 -8.67 21.04 22.74
C SER A 98 -7.28 20.47 23.04
N TYR A 99 -6.32 20.70 22.14
CA TYR A 99 -4.94 20.81 22.53
C TYR A 99 -4.86 22.09 23.37
N GLU A 100 -5.44 22.09 24.58
CA GLU A 100 -5.08 23.06 25.62
C GLU A 100 -3.66 22.77 26.15
N ILE A 101 -2.79 22.24 25.29
CA ILE A 101 -1.38 21.92 25.50
C ILE A 101 -0.58 22.34 24.24
N VAL A 102 -0.97 23.45 23.61
CA VAL A 102 -0.14 24.15 22.61
C VAL A 102 0.14 25.51 23.20
N THR A 103 1.39 25.77 23.57
CA THR A 103 1.85 27.07 24.04
C THR A 103 1.58 28.13 22.97
N ASP A 104 1.44 29.39 23.37
CA ASP A 104 1.26 30.49 22.40
C ASP A 104 2.37 30.55 21.34
N GLN A 105 3.58 30.16 21.72
CA GLN A 105 4.72 30.05 20.82
C GLN A 105 4.53 28.95 19.76
N GLU A 106 4.05 27.77 20.15
CA GLU A 106 3.77 26.69 19.20
C GLU A 106 2.60 27.04 18.29
N LYS A 107 1.59 27.75 18.80
CA LYS A 107 0.47 28.25 17.98
C LYS A 107 0.94 29.28 16.96
N LEU A 108 1.81 30.21 17.37
CA LEU A 108 2.43 31.17 16.46
C LEU A 108 3.28 30.45 15.41
N HIS A 109 4.05 29.43 15.82
CA HIS A 109 4.84 28.62 14.91
C HIS A 109 3.97 27.90 13.87
N LEU A 110 2.90 27.22 14.28
CA LEU A 110 1.96 26.58 13.37
C LEU A 110 1.31 27.58 12.41
N SER A 111 0.96 28.77 12.89
CA SER A 111 0.45 29.83 12.02
C SER A 111 1.49 30.30 10.99
N SER A 112 2.77 30.34 11.36
CA SER A 112 3.88 30.70 10.45
C SER A 112 4.15 29.64 9.38
N LEU A 113 3.80 28.37 9.65
CA LEU A 113 3.90 27.27 8.68
C LEU A 113 2.70 27.21 7.73
N SER A 114 1.62 27.95 8.00
CA SER A 114 0.44 27.95 7.14
C SER A 114 0.77 28.61 5.80
N VAL A 115 0.50 27.89 4.72
CA VAL A 115 0.72 28.36 3.34
C VAL A 115 -0.55 28.18 2.54
N THR A 116 -0.85 29.16 1.68
CA THR A 116 -1.92 29.04 0.70
C THR A 116 -1.55 28.05 -0.40
N LEU A 117 -2.54 27.53 -1.13
CA LEU A 117 -2.30 26.63 -2.27
C LEU A 117 -1.39 27.26 -3.34
N SER A 118 -1.53 28.56 -3.59
CA SER A 118 -0.65 29.27 -4.51
C SER A 118 0.80 29.30 -4.02
N GLN A 119 1.02 29.50 -2.71
CA GLN A 119 2.36 29.51 -2.13
C GLN A 119 2.97 28.11 -2.12
N SER A 120 2.19 27.06 -1.86
CA SER A 120 2.70 25.69 -1.88
C SER A 120 3.17 25.29 -3.28
N HIS A 121 2.46 25.71 -4.33
CA HIS A 121 2.89 25.48 -5.72
C HIS A 121 4.22 26.20 -6.03
N LEU A 122 4.39 27.44 -5.59
CA LEU A 122 5.65 28.18 -5.78
C LEU A 122 6.82 27.52 -5.03
N ILE A 123 6.56 27.01 -3.82
CA ILE A 123 7.59 26.31 -3.01
C ILE A 123 7.98 24.99 -3.69
N GLU A 124 7.01 24.20 -4.18
CA GLU A 124 7.30 22.97 -4.94
C GLU A 124 8.13 23.27 -6.18
N GLU A 125 7.73 24.27 -6.98
CA GLU A 125 8.45 24.62 -8.20
C GLU A 125 9.89 25.04 -7.90
N ALA A 126 10.09 25.84 -6.86
CA ALA A 126 11.43 26.27 -6.42
C ALA A 126 12.28 25.12 -5.84
N THR A 127 11.66 24.04 -5.36
CA THR A 127 12.35 22.91 -4.74
C THR A 127 12.39 21.64 -5.58
N ARG A 128 11.76 21.64 -6.77
CA ARG A 128 11.61 20.48 -7.66
C ARG A 128 12.91 19.75 -7.97
N CYS A 129 13.99 20.49 -8.23
CA CYS A 129 15.31 19.92 -8.56
C CYS A 129 16.29 19.96 -7.36
N ARG A 130 15.83 20.25 -6.13
CA ARG A 130 16.70 20.27 -4.94
C ARG A 130 17.36 18.93 -4.68
N SER A 131 16.75 17.84 -5.14
CA SER A 131 17.34 16.52 -4.99
C SER A 131 18.58 16.27 -5.84
N GLU A 132 18.84 17.14 -6.81
CA GLU A 132 19.99 17.05 -7.73
C GLU A 132 21.17 17.91 -7.26
N THR A 133 21.00 18.72 -6.21
CA THR A 133 22.08 19.55 -5.68
C THR A 133 23.01 18.74 -4.79
N ALA A 134 24.32 19.01 -4.86
CA ALA A 134 25.32 18.30 -4.07
C ALA A 134 25.08 18.42 -2.55
N GLU A 135 24.55 19.56 -2.08
CA GLU A 135 24.22 19.81 -0.67
C GLU A 135 23.19 18.82 -0.11
N TRP A 136 22.20 18.45 -0.91
CA TRP A 136 21.17 17.49 -0.55
C TRP A 136 21.71 16.07 -0.35
N HIS A 137 22.79 15.71 -1.06
CA HIS A 137 23.50 14.45 -0.86
C HIS A 137 24.45 14.51 0.34
N SER A 138 25.09 15.65 0.60
CA SER A 138 25.95 15.84 1.77
C SER A 138 25.19 15.69 3.08
N LEU A 139 23.99 16.31 3.19
CA LEU A 139 23.17 16.27 4.41
C LEU A 139 22.74 14.85 4.82
N ARG A 140 22.64 13.91 3.86
CA ARG A 140 22.21 12.53 4.12
C ARG A 140 23.34 11.53 4.36
N LYS A 141 24.60 11.97 4.24
CA LYS A 141 25.76 11.13 4.60
C LYS A 141 26.12 11.25 6.08
N GLU A 142 25.58 12.26 6.76
CA GLU A 142 25.96 12.64 8.13
C GLU A 142 24.93 12.18 9.19
N SER A 143 23.95 11.34 8.79
CA SER A 143 22.91 10.76 9.66
C SER A 143 23.13 9.28 9.96
#